data_AF-A0A1C7NQP2-F1
#
_entry.id   AF-A0A1C7NQP2-F1
#
_cell.length_a   1.000
_cell.length_b   1.000
_cell.length_c   1.000
_cell.angle_alpha   90.00
_cell.angle_beta   90.00
_cell.angle_gamma   90.00
#
_symmetry.space_group_name_H-M   'P 1'
#
loop_
_entity.id
_entity.type
_entity.pdbx_description
1 polymer ?
#
loop_
_entity_poly.entity_id
_entity_poly.type
_entity_poly.pdbx_seq_one_letter_code
_entity_poly.pdbx_strand_id
1 'polypeptide(L)'
;MSGQLTGSHDLLSYFNLIPIYNKVVKANRGVELDPTLSKYISDLPASGRQDMEYDGYLLNLLRDPQAIETGPSIRPLDADTLRDAFSLKEGPIPGFDASVLGTDDTSVTPHPSGYAVERDQYGNAITDVDYNGERKHKKKVLDD
;
A
#
# COMPACT_ATOMS: atom_id res chain seq x y z
N MET A 1 -38.62 -31.01 -11.45
CA MET A 1 -38.95 -31.67 -10.17
C MET A 1 -38.05 -31.07 -9.10
N SER A 2 -38.55 -30.11 -8.32
CA SER A 2 -37.83 -29.59 -7.15
C SER A 2 -38.12 -30.51 -5.95
N GLY A 3 -37.39 -31.62 -5.88
CA GLY A 3 -37.36 -32.45 -4.68
C GLY A 3 -36.79 -31.63 -3.53
N GLN A 4 -37.43 -31.70 -2.35
CA GLN A 4 -36.97 -31.00 -1.16
C GLN A 4 -35.57 -31.54 -0.79
N LEU A 5 -34.55 -30.67 -0.85
CA LEU A 5 -33.18 -31.05 -0.53
C LEU A 5 -33.12 -31.46 0.95
N THR A 6 -32.77 -32.71 1.20
CA THR A 6 -32.53 -33.24 2.55
C THR A 6 -31.02 -33.39 2.78
N GLY A 7 -30.59 -33.41 4.05
CA GLY A 7 -29.18 -33.59 4.42
C GLY A 7 -28.55 -34.93 4.01
N SER A 8 -29.34 -35.86 3.46
CA SER A 8 -28.86 -37.14 2.91
C SER A 8 -28.38 -37.04 1.45
N HIS A 9 -28.61 -35.92 0.78
CA HIS A 9 -28.15 -35.72 -0.59
C HIS A 9 -26.70 -35.23 -0.60
N ASP A 10 -25.90 -35.75 -1.55
CA ASP A 10 -24.57 -35.20 -1.82
C ASP A 10 -24.70 -33.85 -2.53
N LEU A 11 -24.70 -32.79 -1.73
CA LEU A 11 -24.82 -31.42 -2.21
C LEU A 11 -23.57 -30.97 -2.99
N LEU A 12 -22.40 -31.56 -2.76
CA LEU A 12 -21.18 -31.19 -3.49
C LEU A 12 -21.26 -31.65 -4.95
N SER A 13 -21.74 -32.86 -5.18
CA SER A 13 -22.00 -33.35 -6.54
C SER A 13 -23.21 -32.64 -7.15
N TYR A 14 -24.30 -32.50 -6.39
CA TYR A 14 -25.55 -31.94 -6.88
C TYR A 14 -25.40 -30.50 -7.39
N PHE A 15 -24.66 -29.65 -6.68
CA PHE A 15 -24.36 -28.28 -7.10
C PHE A 15 -23.05 -28.14 -7.87
N ASN A 16 -22.42 -29.25 -8.27
CA ASN A 16 -21.16 -29.27 -9.02
C ASN A 16 -20.02 -28.47 -8.34
N LEU A 17 -19.91 -28.61 -7.02
CA LEU A 17 -18.89 -27.95 -6.19
C LEU A 17 -17.60 -28.79 -6.07
N ILE A 18 -17.60 -30.04 -6.54
CA ILE A 18 -16.43 -30.94 -6.51
C ILE A 18 -15.17 -30.28 -7.13
N PRO A 19 -15.22 -29.61 -8.30
CA PRO A 19 -14.03 -28.99 -8.88
C PRO A 19 -13.42 -27.91 -7.97
N ILE A 20 -14.27 -27.07 -7.36
CA ILE A 20 -13.83 -26.01 -6.45
C ILE A 20 -13.27 -26.61 -5.16
N TYR A 21 -13.95 -27.62 -4.59
CA TYR A 21 -13.45 -28.36 -3.43
C TYR A 21 -12.06 -28.94 -3.67
N ASN A 22 -11.85 -29.57 -4.83
CA ASN A 22 -10.55 -30.12 -5.19
C ASN A 22 -9.47 -29.03 -5.31
N LYS A 23 -9.81 -27.88 -5.91
CA LYS A 23 -8.88 -26.77 -6.11
C LYS A 23 -8.52 -26.04 -4.82
N VAL A 24 -9.48 -25.82 -3.92
CA VAL A 24 -9.29 -24.97 -2.74
C VAL A 24 -8.99 -25.77 -1.48
N VAL A 25 -9.64 -26.91 -1.28
CA VAL A 25 -9.53 -27.71 -0.05
C VAL A 25 -8.56 -28.86 -0.23
N LYS A 26 -8.70 -29.67 -1.29
CA LYS A 26 -7.86 -30.85 -1.49
C LYS A 26 -6.42 -30.49 -1.82
N ALA A 27 -6.22 -29.48 -2.68
CA ALA A 27 -4.89 -29.01 -3.07
C ALA A 27 -4.12 -28.34 -1.92
N ASN A 28 -4.83 -27.72 -0.97
CA ASN A 28 -4.24 -27.03 0.18
C ASN A 28 -4.35 -27.82 1.49
N ARG A 29 -4.55 -29.16 1.42
CA ARG A 29 -4.60 -29.99 2.64
C ARG A 29 -3.30 -29.88 3.41
N GLY A 30 -3.36 -29.32 4.62
CA GLY A 30 -2.21 -29.14 5.50
C GLY A 30 -1.39 -27.88 5.21
N VAL A 31 -1.84 -27.02 4.28
CA VAL A 31 -1.23 -25.72 4.00
C VAL A 31 -2.21 -24.65 4.48
N GLU A 32 -1.76 -23.78 5.39
CA GLU A 32 -2.54 -22.62 5.77
C GLU A 32 -2.72 -21.70 4.56
N LEU A 33 -3.97 -21.30 4.31
CA LEU A 33 -4.25 -20.29 3.30
C LEU A 33 -3.65 -18.98 3.78
N ASP A 34 -2.92 -18.30 2.90
CA ASP A 34 -2.42 -16.96 3.19
C ASP A 34 -3.63 -16.06 3.48
N PRO A 35 -3.72 -15.45 4.67
CA PRO A 35 -4.84 -14.57 5.01
C PRO A 35 -4.82 -13.26 4.21
N THR A 36 -3.71 -12.96 3.53
CA THR A 36 -3.52 -11.74 2.74
C THR A 36 -3.69 -12.01 1.25
N LEU A 37 -3.89 -10.94 0.49
CA LEU A 37 -3.97 -10.99 -0.97
C LEU A 37 -2.59 -10.98 -1.65
N SER A 38 -1.50 -11.18 -0.89
CA SER A 38 -0.10 -11.08 -1.33
C SER A 38 0.16 -11.79 -2.67
N LYS A 39 -0.34 -13.03 -2.81
CA LYS A 39 -0.16 -13.88 -4.00
C LYS A 39 -0.79 -13.30 -5.27
N TYR A 40 -1.75 -12.39 -5.14
CA TYR A 40 -2.45 -11.76 -6.26
C TYR A 40 -1.90 -10.37 -6.61
N ILE A 41 -1.02 -9.82 -5.77
CA ILE A 41 -0.42 -8.49 -5.96
C ILE A 41 1.10 -8.56 -6.16
N SER A 42 1.71 -9.72 -5.92
CA SER A 42 3.16 -9.92 -5.99
C SER A 42 3.75 -9.76 -7.39
N ASP A 43 2.94 -9.86 -8.43
CA ASP A 43 3.34 -9.68 -9.83
C ASP A 43 3.23 -8.22 -10.31
N LEU A 44 2.71 -7.31 -9.48
CA LEU A 44 2.57 -5.90 -9.84
C LEU A 44 3.93 -5.19 -9.74
N PRO A 45 4.25 -4.32 -10.73
CA PRO A 45 5.56 -3.63 -10.81
C PRO A 45 5.79 -2.57 -9.72
N ALA A 46 4.86 -2.42 -8.78
CA ALA A 46 4.89 -1.44 -7.69
C ALA A 46 4.72 -2.11 -6.32
N SER A 47 5.41 -3.23 -6.10
CA SER A 47 5.58 -3.85 -4.77
C SER A 47 6.53 -3.02 -3.88
N GLY A 48 6.36 -1.68 -3.87
CA GLY A 48 6.77 -0.92 -2.69
C GLY A 48 5.99 -1.39 -1.46
N ARG A 49 6.28 -0.85 -0.28
CA ARG A 49 5.54 -1.18 0.95
C ARG A 49 4.06 -0.83 0.77
N GLN A 50 3.25 -1.79 0.30
CA GLN A 50 1.82 -1.64 0.15
C GLN A 50 1.18 -1.89 1.50
N ASP A 51 1.28 -0.89 2.38
CA ASP A 51 0.47 -0.83 3.59
C ASP A 51 -0.96 -0.46 3.16
N MET A 52 -1.66 -1.43 2.57
CA MET A 52 -3.04 -1.25 2.13
C MET A 52 -3.93 -1.33 3.36
N GLU A 53 -4.33 -0.16 3.87
CA GLU A 53 -5.26 -0.08 5.00
C GLU A 53 -6.66 -0.52 4.53
N TYR A 54 -7.33 -1.31 5.36
CA TYR A 54 -8.71 -1.71 5.08
C TYR A 54 -9.61 -0.48 5.20
N ASP A 55 -10.09 0.03 4.06
CA ASP A 55 -11.14 1.04 4.03
C ASP A 55 -12.52 0.41 3.79
N GLY A 56 -13.54 0.97 4.45
CA GLY A 56 -14.93 0.59 4.20
C GLY A 56 -15.54 1.28 2.98
N TYR A 57 -14.74 2.02 2.20
CA TYR A 57 -15.23 2.98 1.22
C TYR A 57 -16.08 2.30 0.14
N LEU A 58 -15.55 1.23 -0.45
CA LEU A 58 -16.27 0.49 -1.50
C LEU A 58 -17.58 -0.10 -0.98
N LEU A 59 -17.58 -0.65 0.24
CA LEU A 59 -18.79 -1.20 0.85
C LEU A 59 -19.82 -0.11 1.15
N ASN A 60 -19.37 1.07 1.58
CA ASN A 60 -20.25 2.21 1.83
C ASN A 60 -20.85 2.73 0.53
N LEU A 61 -20.07 2.79 -0.55
CA LEU A 61 -20.55 3.17 -1.88
C LEU A 61 -21.61 2.19 -2.40
N LEU A 62 -21.43 0.88 -2.17
CA LEU A 62 -22.39 -0.15 -2.60
C LEU A 62 -23.67 -0.17 -1.75
N ARG A 63 -23.57 0.21 -0.48
CA ARG A 63 -24.69 0.17 0.48
C ARG A 63 -25.53 1.43 0.47
N ASP A 64 -25.01 2.52 -0.07
CA ASP A 64 -25.72 3.79 -0.14
C ASP A 64 -26.40 3.98 -1.52
N PRO A 65 -27.69 3.64 -1.66
CA PRO A 65 -28.41 3.87 -2.90
C PRO A 65 -28.61 5.36 -3.22
N GLN A 66 -28.47 6.25 -2.22
CA GLN A 66 -28.58 7.69 -2.41
C GLN A 66 -27.28 8.32 -2.90
N ALA A 67 -26.14 7.61 -2.85
CA ALA A 67 -24.86 8.10 -3.37
C ALA A 67 -24.89 8.38 -4.89
N ILE A 68 -25.78 7.71 -5.64
CA ILE A 68 -25.94 7.96 -7.08
C ILE A 68 -26.72 9.26 -7.33
N GLU A 69 -27.70 9.59 -6.48
CA GLU A 69 -28.58 10.75 -6.65
C GLU A 69 -28.02 12.02 -5.99
N THR A 70 -27.29 11.86 -4.89
CA THR A 70 -26.71 12.97 -4.08
C THR A 70 -25.20 13.09 -4.22
N GLY A 71 -24.55 12.13 -4.87
CA GLY A 71 -23.11 12.15 -5.10
C GLY A 71 -22.68 13.23 -6.10
N PRO A 72 -21.38 13.56 -6.11
CA PRO A 72 -20.85 14.47 -7.11
C PRO A 72 -21.12 13.93 -8.51
N SER A 73 -21.74 14.76 -9.36
CA SER A 73 -21.98 14.42 -10.76
C SER A 73 -20.64 14.08 -11.43
N ILE A 74 -20.53 12.87 -12.00
CA ILE A 74 -19.37 12.46 -12.78
C ILE A 74 -19.37 13.30 -14.06
N ARG A 75 -18.49 14.31 -14.09
CA ARG A 75 -18.28 15.16 -15.26
C ARG A 75 -17.18 14.57 -16.13
N PRO A 76 -17.25 14.77 -17.46
CA PRO A 76 -16.13 14.44 -18.33
C PRO A 76 -14.89 15.21 -17.88
N LEU A 77 -13.75 14.54 -17.93
CA LEU A 77 -12.47 15.14 -17.60
C LEU A 77 -12.09 16.17 -18.66
N ASP A 78 -11.84 17.40 -18.24
CA ASP A 78 -11.32 18.45 -19.11
C ASP A 78 -9.79 18.32 -19.24
N ALA A 79 -9.34 17.96 -20.45
CA ALA A 79 -7.93 17.69 -20.72
C ALA A 79 -7.04 18.92 -20.52
N ASP A 80 -7.55 20.12 -20.81
CA ASP A 80 -6.76 21.35 -20.68
C ASP A 80 -6.61 21.73 -19.21
N THR A 81 -7.69 21.63 -18.42
CA THR A 81 -7.63 21.78 -16.96
C THR A 81 -6.69 20.76 -16.32
N LEU A 82 -6.72 19.50 -16.75
CA LEU A 82 -5.80 18.49 -16.22
C LEU A 82 -4.34 18.80 -16.59
N ARG A 83 -4.05 19.22 -17.82
CA ARG A 83 -2.68 19.58 -18.22
C ARG A 83 -2.12 20.73 -17.40
N ASP A 84 -2.92 21.76 -17.16
CA ASP A 84 -2.51 22.89 -16.32
C ASP A 84 -2.31 22.43 -14.86
N ALA A 85 -3.25 21.66 -14.30
CA ALA A 85 -3.18 21.18 -12.92
C ALA A 85 -2.01 20.22 -12.64
N PHE A 86 -1.62 19.40 -13.63
CA PHE A 86 -0.51 18.45 -13.52
C PHE A 86 0.83 19.01 -14.02
N SER A 87 0.89 20.28 -14.41
CA SER A 87 2.15 20.97 -14.75
C SER A 87 2.90 21.38 -13.48
N LEU A 88 3.51 20.40 -12.83
CA LEU A 88 4.30 20.60 -11.62
C LEU A 88 5.70 21.13 -11.94
N LYS A 89 6.21 22.02 -11.09
CA LYS A 89 7.61 22.44 -11.14
C LYS A 89 8.50 21.34 -10.55
N GLU A 90 9.64 21.12 -11.17
CA GLU A 90 10.66 20.22 -10.63
C GLU A 90 11.16 20.72 -9.27
N GLY A 91 11.23 19.79 -8.31
CA GLY A 91 11.70 20.08 -6.95
C GLY A 91 11.51 18.88 -6.03
N PRO A 92 12.24 18.83 -4.90
CA PRO A 92 12.03 17.80 -3.90
C PRO A 92 10.65 17.96 -3.25
N ILE A 93 9.98 16.85 -2.98
CA ILE A 93 8.72 16.83 -2.22
C ILE A 93 9.06 16.60 -0.74
N PRO A 94 8.92 17.62 0.13
CA PRO A 94 9.27 17.47 1.54
C PRO A 94 8.39 16.43 2.23
N GLY A 95 9.01 15.50 2.96
CA GLY A 95 8.29 14.47 3.71
C GLY A 95 7.76 13.30 2.86
N PHE A 96 8.05 13.26 1.56
CA PHE A 96 7.73 12.12 0.72
C PHE A 96 8.79 11.02 0.85
N ASP A 97 8.35 9.79 1.12
CA ASP A 97 9.20 8.61 1.18
C ASP A 97 9.17 7.87 -0.17
N ALA A 98 10.29 7.91 -0.88
CA ALA A 98 10.44 7.25 -2.18
C ALA A 98 10.51 5.71 -2.07
N SER A 99 10.69 5.15 -0.86
CA SER A 99 10.70 3.69 -0.67
C SER A 99 9.37 3.02 -1.05
N VAL A 100 8.28 3.79 -1.06
CA VAL A 100 6.94 3.38 -1.53
C VAL A 100 6.93 3.07 -3.03
N LEU A 101 7.88 3.59 -3.81
CA LEU A 101 7.96 3.32 -5.24
C LEU A 101 8.64 1.97 -5.56
N GLY A 102 9.31 1.34 -4.61
CA GLY A 102 9.91 0.01 -4.78
C GLY A 102 11.04 -0.06 -5.82
N THR A 103 11.64 1.07 -6.20
CA THR A 103 12.63 1.16 -7.29
C THR A 103 14.09 0.96 -6.87
N ASP A 104 14.35 0.71 -5.58
CA ASP A 104 15.72 0.67 -5.03
C ASP A 104 16.61 -0.48 -5.55
N ASP A 105 16.06 -1.46 -6.27
CA ASP A 105 16.82 -2.61 -6.79
C ASP A 105 17.30 -2.49 -8.25
N THR A 106 17.11 -1.34 -8.91
CA THR A 106 17.64 -1.13 -10.28
C THR A 106 18.87 -0.23 -10.27
N SER A 107 20.03 -0.88 -10.38
CA SER A 107 21.35 -0.36 -10.77
C SER A 107 21.39 1.11 -11.22
N VAL A 108 22.02 1.93 -10.38
CA VAL A 108 22.47 3.29 -10.67
C VAL A 108 23.26 3.31 -11.98
N THR A 109 22.66 3.85 -13.04
CA THR A 109 23.45 4.47 -14.12
C THR A 109 23.68 5.92 -13.67
N PRO A 110 24.93 6.35 -13.39
CA PRO A 110 25.16 7.68 -12.87
C PRO A 110 24.97 8.71 -13.98
N HIS A 111 23.91 9.52 -13.89
CA HIS A 111 23.88 10.82 -14.53
C HIS A 111 24.66 11.82 -13.66
N PRO A 112 25.55 12.63 -14.25
CA PRO A 112 26.44 13.49 -13.49
C PRO A 112 25.73 14.79 -13.11
N SER A 113 25.23 14.86 -11.88
CA SER A 113 25.03 16.15 -11.22
C SER A 113 25.26 15.98 -9.73
N GLY A 114 26.10 16.86 -9.17
CA GLY A 114 26.69 16.80 -7.82
C GLY A 114 25.66 16.52 -6.71
N TYR A 115 26.02 15.87 -5.61
CA TYR A 115 27.22 16.07 -4.79
C TYR A 115 27.72 14.72 -4.26
N ALA A 116 29.03 14.47 -4.30
CA ALA A 116 29.62 13.26 -3.74
C ALA A 116 29.75 13.41 -2.21
N VAL A 117 29.02 12.59 -1.45
CA VAL A 117 29.34 12.34 -0.04
C VAL A 117 30.38 11.21 -0.04
N GLU A 118 31.64 11.54 0.27
CA GLU A 118 32.68 10.53 0.50
C GLU A 118 32.25 9.64 1.67
N ARG A 119 32.14 8.34 1.41
CA ARG A 119 31.92 7.29 2.41
C ARG A 119 33.24 6.55 2.60
N ASP A 120 33.57 6.22 3.83
CA ASP A 120 34.70 5.37 4.15
C ASP A 120 34.41 3.90 3.82
N GLN A 121 35.45 3.05 3.91
CA GLN A 121 35.48 1.67 3.39
C GLN A 121 34.48 0.70 4.06
N TYR A 122 33.67 1.18 5.01
CA TYR A 122 32.59 0.45 5.68
C TYR A 122 31.22 1.14 5.57
N GLY A 123 31.09 2.19 4.74
CA GLY A 123 29.79 2.74 4.33
C GLY A 123 29.13 3.70 5.32
N ASN A 124 29.86 4.26 6.29
CA ASN A 124 29.31 5.29 7.19
C ASN A 124 29.60 6.70 6.65
N ALA A 125 28.69 7.64 6.92
CA ALA A 125 28.89 9.04 6.58
C ALA A 125 29.85 9.68 7.60
N ILE A 126 30.97 10.25 7.13
CA ILE A 126 31.85 11.06 7.97
C ILE A 126 31.16 12.41 8.19
N THR A 127 30.52 12.59 9.34
CA THR A 127 30.03 13.91 9.78
C THR A 127 30.96 14.45 10.86
N ASP A 128 31.85 15.36 10.47
CA ASP A 128 32.51 16.30 11.38
C ASP A 128 31.50 17.37 11.79
N VAL A 129 30.83 17.19 12.94
CA VAL A 129 30.17 18.29 13.66
C VAL A 129 30.29 18.06 15.17
N ASP A 130 31.20 18.82 15.80
CA ASP A 130 31.31 19.00 17.23
C ASP A 130 29.96 19.42 17.86
N TYR A 131 29.33 18.52 18.63
CA TYR A 131 28.14 18.85 19.43
C TYR A 131 28.53 19.01 20.90
N ASN A 132 29.08 20.17 21.23
CA ASN A 132 29.27 20.62 22.61
C ASN A 132 28.05 21.45 23.03
N GLY A 133 27.18 20.89 23.88
CA GLY A 133 25.91 21.54 24.22
C GLY A 133 25.10 20.92 25.36
N GLU A 134 25.75 20.48 26.45
CA GLU A 134 25.04 20.13 27.68
C GLU A 134 24.39 21.37 28.31
N ARG A 135 23.05 21.49 28.25
CA ARG A 135 22.29 22.44 29.09
C ARG A 135 21.32 21.68 29.99
N LYS A 136 21.73 21.54 31.25
CA LYS A 136 20.98 20.99 32.38
C LYS A 136 19.82 21.93 32.77
N HIS A 137 18.60 21.43 32.86
CA HIS A 137 17.44 22.17 33.37
C HIS A 137 17.48 22.25 34.91
N LYS A 138 17.56 23.46 35.48
CA LYS A 138 17.31 23.71 36.92
C LYS A 138 15.88 24.18 37.13
N LYS A 139 15.11 23.41 37.90
CA LYS A 139 13.78 23.73 38.42
C LYS A 139 13.93 24.81 39.51
N LYS A 140 13.26 25.96 39.35
CA LYS A 140 13.11 26.95 40.43
C LYS A 140 11.94 26.52 41.33
N VAL A 141 12.23 26.35 42.62
CA VAL A 141 11.24 26.32 43.70
C VAL A 141 10.99 27.79 44.09
N LEU A 142 9.74 28.18 44.17
CA LEU A 142 9.27 29.45 44.74
C LEU A 142 8.74 29.11 46.13
N ASP A 143 9.41 29.61 47.17
CA ASP A 143 8.89 29.75 48.52
C ASP A 143 8.70 31.25 48.78
N ASP A 144 7.48 31.61 49.17
CA ASP A 144 7.15 32.60 50.21
C ASP A 144 5.73 32.29 50.72
#